data_AF-A0A972XDA1-F1
#
_entry.id   AF-A0A972XDA1-F1
#
_cell.length_a   1.000
_cell.length_b   1.000
_cell.length_c   1.000
_cell.angle_alpha   90.00
_cell.angle_beta   90.00
_cell.angle_gamma   90.00
#
_symmetry.space_group_name_H-M   'P 1'
#
loop_
_entity.id
_entity.type
_entity.pdbx_description
1 polymer ?
#
loop_
_entity_poly.entity_id
_entity_poly.type
_entity_poly.pdbx_seq_one_letter_code
_entity_poly.pdbx_strand_id
1 'polypeptide(L)'
;MSDLPFGFGFGSGNNDPGNNGPGGGGPGQNPFDMNSIGAALQQLGAFLQSAGTSGESGPVNWQMVRDIARQQLADPQAGGDPVVADAQVRAVVEAVHLADVWLDEATVLPATSVTPLAWSRSEWLEQTLPMWQHYVEPIAVHMQQVVGGAMPKPSDLGDLDSEAINAALPEQFRAMFPGGVPAEMMSMLQPMLGMAQQLGAAAFSMQLGQALAALAKEVVGAGDIGIPLLPAATCALLPRNVEELGEGIGVDSSDVRLYLALRESAHQRLFAHVPWLRARMIGAIEE
;
A
#
# COMPACT_ATOMS: atom_id res chain seq x y z
N MET A 1 -34.00 -2.88 -7.87
CA MET A 1 -32.63 -2.60 -8.33
C MET A 1 -31.80 -2.28 -7.10
N SER A 2 -31.12 -3.31 -6.58
CA SER A 2 -30.15 -3.21 -5.49
C SER A 2 -29.62 -4.63 -5.25
N ASP A 3 -28.57 -5.03 -5.98
CA ASP A 3 -27.80 -6.23 -5.70
C ASP A 3 -26.41 -5.78 -5.20
N LEU A 4 -26.12 -6.10 -3.94
CA LEU A 4 -24.80 -6.05 -3.34
C LEU A 4 -24.26 -7.48 -3.26
N PRO A 5 -23.02 -7.76 -3.70
CA PRO A 5 -22.52 -9.13 -3.86
C PRO A 5 -21.68 -9.57 -2.65
N PHE A 6 -22.30 -9.84 -1.50
CA PHE A 6 -21.64 -10.58 -0.42
C PHE A 6 -22.64 -11.52 0.26
N GLY A 7 -22.68 -12.77 -0.20
CA GLY A 7 -23.47 -13.84 0.38
C GLY A 7 -22.58 -15.03 0.75
N PHE A 8 -22.29 -15.17 2.05
CA PHE A 8 -21.76 -16.40 2.64
C PHE A 8 -22.87 -17.44 2.73
N GLY A 9 -22.72 -18.57 2.05
CA GLY A 9 -23.65 -19.70 2.10
C GLY A 9 -22.90 -21.01 2.36
N PHE A 10 -23.01 -21.53 3.59
CA PHE A 10 -22.68 -22.91 3.92
C PHE A 10 -23.92 -23.79 3.70
N GLY A 11 -23.78 -24.90 2.97
CA GLY A 11 -24.74 -26.01 3.09
C GLY A 11 -24.88 -26.96 1.90
N SER A 12 -24.41 -28.20 2.14
CA SER A 12 -25.04 -29.48 1.79
C SER A 12 -24.89 -30.06 0.37
N GLY A 13 -24.05 -31.09 0.30
CA GLY A 13 -24.50 -32.46 0.00
C GLY A 13 -24.81 -32.84 -1.44
N ASN A 14 -23.93 -33.63 -2.06
CA ASN A 14 -24.38 -34.79 -2.82
C ASN A 14 -23.29 -35.86 -2.92
N ASN A 15 -23.68 -37.07 -2.50
CA ASN A 15 -22.96 -38.32 -2.67
C ASN A 15 -23.17 -38.83 -4.09
N ASP A 16 -22.10 -39.32 -4.74
CA ASP A 16 -22.23 -40.24 -5.88
C ASP A 16 -21.24 -41.40 -5.68
N PRO A 17 -21.71 -42.67 -5.65
CA PRO A 17 -20.86 -43.82 -5.46
C PRO A 17 -20.51 -44.48 -6.81
N GLY A 18 -19.22 -44.66 -7.05
CA GLY A 18 -18.73 -45.73 -7.92
C GLY A 18 -17.80 -45.28 -9.03
N ASN A 19 -16.51 -45.53 -8.85
CA ASN A 19 -15.72 -46.19 -9.89
C ASN A 19 -14.47 -46.86 -9.29
N ASN A 20 -14.27 -48.12 -9.65
CA ASN A 20 -13.24 -49.02 -9.11
C ASN A 20 -12.00 -49.09 -10.03
N GLY A 21 -10.81 -48.89 -9.42
CA GLY A 21 -9.57 -49.64 -9.69
C GLY A 21 -8.56 -49.08 -10.72
N PRO A 22 -7.32 -49.63 -10.81
CA PRO A 22 -6.58 -50.46 -9.85
C PRO A 22 -5.09 -50.03 -9.63
N GLY A 23 -4.53 -50.38 -8.47
CA GLY A 23 -3.14 -50.84 -8.27
C GLY A 23 -1.94 -50.01 -8.76
N GLY A 24 -1.15 -49.49 -7.82
CA GLY A 24 0.23 -49.03 -8.08
C GLY A 24 0.95 -48.57 -6.81
N GLY A 25 1.51 -49.51 -6.05
CA GLY A 25 2.41 -49.21 -4.93
C GLY A 25 3.82 -48.84 -5.41
N GLY A 26 4.39 -47.76 -4.86
CA GLY A 26 5.77 -47.30 -5.04
C GLY A 26 6.16 -46.37 -3.87
N PRO A 27 7.45 -46.28 -3.51
CA PRO A 27 7.85 -46.34 -2.10
C PRO A 27 8.03 -44.98 -1.39
N GLY A 28 7.52 -44.94 -0.16
CA GLY A 28 8.00 -44.16 1.00
C GLY A 28 8.78 -42.87 0.76
N GLN A 29 8.06 -41.75 0.62
CA GLN A 29 8.59 -40.44 0.99
C GLN A 29 8.16 -40.16 2.43
N ASN A 30 9.10 -40.26 3.36
CA ASN A 30 8.91 -39.77 4.73
C ASN A 30 9.00 -38.23 4.70
N PRO A 31 7.96 -37.50 5.11
CA PRO A 31 7.94 -36.01 5.14
C PRO A 31 8.90 -35.37 6.16
N PHE A 32 9.62 -36.18 6.93
CA PHE A 32 10.50 -35.77 8.03
C PHE A 32 11.92 -36.27 7.76
N ASP A 33 12.56 -35.75 6.72
CA ASP A 33 13.98 -35.99 6.46
C ASP A 33 14.82 -35.10 7.39
N MET A 34 15.65 -35.71 8.25
CA MET A 34 16.48 -34.99 9.22
C MET A 34 17.48 -34.04 8.55
N ASN A 35 17.83 -34.29 7.28
CA ASN A 35 18.67 -33.40 6.48
C ASN A 35 17.92 -32.15 5.98
N SER A 36 16.61 -32.20 5.77
CA SER A 36 15.82 -31.03 5.38
C SER A 36 15.59 -30.07 6.56
N ILE A 37 15.57 -30.61 7.79
CA ILE A 37 15.52 -29.82 9.03
C ILE A 37 16.76 -28.93 9.20
N GLY A 38 17.94 -29.41 8.82
CA GLY A 38 19.18 -28.62 8.88
C GLY A 38 19.17 -27.43 7.92
N ALA A 39 18.65 -27.64 6.70
CA ALA A 39 18.47 -26.57 5.71
C ALA A 39 17.38 -25.57 6.14
N ALA A 40 16.27 -26.06 6.70
CA ALA A 40 15.21 -25.21 7.25
C ALA A 40 15.70 -24.36 8.43
N LEU A 41 16.57 -24.91 9.29
CA LEU A 41 17.15 -24.18 10.42
C LEU A 41 18.14 -23.09 9.97
N GLN A 42 18.93 -23.35 8.91
CA GLN A 42 19.78 -22.32 8.30
C GLN A 42 18.96 -21.22 7.63
N GLN A 43 17.86 -21.56 6.96
CA GLN A 43 16.93 -20.60 6.39
C GLN A 43 16.24 -19.76 7.48
N LEU A 44 15.85 -20.39 8.59
CA LEU A 44 15.31 -19.69 9.77
C LEU A 44 16.36 -18.78 10.41
N GLY A 45 17.62 -19.19 10.48
CA GLY A 45 18.72 -18.37 10.99
C GLY A 45 18.99 -17.15 10.11
N ALA A 46 18.93 -17.30 8.79
CA ALA A 46 19.02 -16.19 7.85
C ALA A 46 17.82 -15.24 7.95
N PHE A 47 16.60 -15.79 8.14
CA PHE A 47 15.39 -15.01 8.36
C PHE A 47 15.42 -14.23 9.69
N LEU A 48 15.94 -14.83 10.76
CA LEU A 48 16.10 -14.18 12.07
C LEU A 48 17.21 -13.12 12.05
N GLN A 49 18.28 -13.33 11.28
CA GLN A 49 19.29 -12.29 11.05
C GLN A 49 18.78 -11.17 10.15
N SER A 50 17.95 -11.45 9.14
CA SER A 50 17.30 -10.39 8.36
C SER A 50 16.26 -9.64 9.17
N ALA A 51 15.51 -10.31 10.04
CA ALA A 51 14.55 -9.69 10.96
C ALA A 51 15.21 -8.95 12.13
N GLY A 52 16.42 -9.35 12.54
CA GLY A 52 17.21 -8.71 13.60
C GLY A 52 18.07 -7.53 13.13
N THR A 53 18.26 -7.35 11.82
CA THR A 53 19.04 -6.24 11.23
C THR A 53 18.20 -5.26 10.42
N SER A 54 16.94 -5.57 10.12
CA SER A 54 15.97 -4.60 9.57
C SER A 54 15.29 -3.84 10.72
N GLY A 55 16.03 -2.87 11.26
CA GLY A 55 15.58 -1.94 12.30
C GLY A 55 14.54 -0.90 11.82
N GLU A 56 13.53 -1.31 11.06
CA GLU A 56 12.34 -0.51 10.77
C GLU A 56 11.11 -1.14 11.43
N SER A 57 11.14 -1.25 12.76
CA SER A 57 9.90 -1.47 13.54
C SER A 57 9.17 -0.14 13.70
N GLY A 58 8.88 0.51 12.58
CA GLY A 58 7.98 1.65 12.50
C GLY A 58 6.52 1.20 12.63
N PRO A 59 5.57 2.14 12.78
CA PRO A 59 4.14 1.81 12.84
C PRO A 59 3.64 1.13 11.54
N VAL A 60 4.37 1.32 10.45
CA VAL A 60 4.12 0.75 9.12
C VAL A 60 5.42 0.11 8.61
N ASN A 61 5.33 -1.07 8.00
CA ASN A 61 6.45 -1.69 7.30
C ASN A 61 6.40 -1.28 5.82
N TRP A 62 7.10 -0.20 5.47
CA TRP A 62 7.08 0.38 4.13
C TRP A 62 7.73 -0.49 3.06
N GLN A 63 8.71 -1.32 3.44
CA GLN A 63 9.25 -2.31 2.53
C GLN A 63 8.16 -3.32 2.12
N MET A 64 7.39 -3.83 3.08
CA MET A 64 6.27 -4.72 2.83
C MET A 64 5.17 -4.04 1.98
N VAL A 65 4.85 -2.77 2.26
CA VAL A 65 3.90 -1.97 1.45
C VAL A 65 4.35 -1.94 -0.02
N ARG A 66 5.62 -1.59 -0.27
CA ARG A 66 6.19 -1.51 -1.62
C ARG A 66 6.18 -2.88 -2.31
N ASP A 67 6.60 -3.93 -1.61
CA ASP A 67 6.70 -5.27 -2.18
C ASP A 67 5.32 -5.82 -2.58
N ILE A 68 4.31 -5.63 -1.72
CA ILE A 68 2.91 -6.00 -2.01
C ILE A 68 2.37 -5.21 -3.21
N ALA A 69 2.58 -3.90 -3.21
CA ALA A 69 2.07 -3.05 -4.27
C ALA A 69 2.68 -3.44 -5.62
N ARG A 70 4.00 -3.62 -5.68
CA ARG A 70 4.72 -4.07 -6.88
C ARG A 70 4.29 -5.45 -7.33
N GLN A 71 4.12 -6.39 -6.42
CA GLN A 71 3.65 -7.74 -6.75
C GLN A 71 2.27 -7.70 -7.43
N GLN A 72 1.36 -6.87 -6.92
CA GLN A 72 0.01 -6.72 -7.48
C GLN A 72 -0.03 -5.95 -8.81
N LEU A 73 0.91 -5.03 -9.02
CA LEU A 73 1.10 -4.35 -10.31
C LEU A 73 1.72 -5.29 -11.35
N ALA A 74 2.63 -6.16 -10.95
CA ALA A 74 3.29 -7.12 -11.84
C ALA A 74 2.40 -8.30 -12.26
N ASP A 75 1.26 -8.52 -11.58
CA ASP A 75 0.34 -9.63 -11.89
C ASP A 75 -0.21 -9.53 -13.33
N PRO A 76 0.15 -10.48 -14.23
CA PRO A 76 -0.32 -10.47 -15.61
C PRO A 76 -1.84 -10.60 -15.75
N GLN A 77 -2.51 -11.26 -14.80
CA GLN A 77 -3.97 -11.39 -14.81
C GLN A 77 -4.68 -10.07 -14.49
N ALA A 78 -3.97 -9.15 -13.82
CA ALA A 78 -4.47 -7.85 -13.44
C ALA A 78 -3.91 -6.72 -14.33
N GLY A 79 -3.52 -7.06 -15.56
CA GLY A 79 -3.02 -6.14 -16.61
C GLY A 79 -1.50 -5.98 -16.68
N GLY A 80 -0.76 -6.45 -15.67
CA GLY A 80 0.69 -6.30 -15.56
C GLY A 80 1.16 -4.83 -15.46
N ASP A 81 2.48 -4.65 -15.54
CA ASP A 81 3.15 -3.35 -15.60
C ASP A 81 4.13 -3.32 -16.78
N PRO A 82 3.63 -3.16 -18.02
CA PRO A 82 4.48 -3.16 -19.20
C PRO A 82 5.44 -1.96 -19.17
N VAL A 83 6.65 -2.19 -19.69
CA VAL A 83 7.65 -1.13 -19.88
C VAL A 83 7.10 -0.09 -20.85
N VAL A 84 7.29 1.19 -20.53
CA VAL A 84 6.90 2.30 -21.39
C VAL A 84 7.79 2.33 -22.64
N ALA A 85 7.19 2.20 -23.81
CA ALA A 85 7.93 2.21 -25.06
C ALA A 85 8.37 3.63 -25.48
N ASP A 86 9.49 3.76 -26.19
CA ASP A 86 9.99 5.05 -26.69
C ASP A 86 8.93 5.85 -27.49
N ALA A 87 8.08 5.16 -28.24
CA ALA A 87 6.99 5.79 -28.98
C ALA A 87 5.94 6.43 -28.05
N GLN A 88 5.63 5.77 -26.92
CA GLN A 88 4.72 6.31 -25.92
C GLN A 88 5.34 7.52 -25.21
N VAL A 89 6.64 7.46 -24.89
CA VAL A 89 7.38 8.60 -24.34
C VAL A 89 7.28 9.81 -25.26
N ARG A 90 7.61 9.65 -26.55
CA ARG A 90 7.53 10.74 -27.55
C ARG A 90 6.12 11.31 -27.66
N ALA A 91 5.11 10.45 -27.74
CA ALA A 91 3.73 10.89 -27.87
C ALA A 91 3.20 11.63 -26.62
N VAL A 92 3.68 11.29 -25.41
CA VAL A 92 3.39 12.10 -24.20
C VAL A 92 4.08 13.46 -24.28
N VAL A 93 5.36 13.50 -24.64
CA VAL A 93 6.13 14.75 -24.76
C VAL A 93 5.50 15.70 -25.79
N GLU A 94 5.13 15.18 -26.96
CA GLU A 94 4.46 15.96 -28.01
C GLU A 94 3.10 16.50 -27.55
N ALA A 95 2.30 15.68 -26.86
CA ALA A 95 1.01 16.11 -26.32
C ALA A 95 1.17 17.23 -25.27
N VAL A 96 2.17 17.14 -24.41
CA VAL A 96 2.44 18.17 -23.38
C VAL A 96 2.95 19.46 -24.01
N HIS A 97 3.84 19.40 -25.01
CA HIS A 97 4.27 20.58 -25.74
C HIS A 97 3.10 21.28 -26.46
N LEU A 98 2.20 20.50 -27.09
CA LEU A 98 1.01 21.07 -27.71
C LEU A 98 0.06 21.67 -26.67
N ALA A 99 -0.13 20.99 -25.54
CA ALA A 99 -0.92 21.50 -24.42
C ALA A 99 -0.38 22.83 -23.90
N ASP A 100 0.95 22.98 -23.78
CA ASP A 100 1.55 24.24 -23.35
C ASP A 100 1.29 25.39 -24.32
N VAL A 101 1.39 25.14 -25.63
CA VAL A 101 1.06 26.15 -26.65
C VAL A 101 -0.39 26.63 -26.50
N TRP A 102 -1.33 25.71 -26.25
CA TRP A 102 -2.74 26.07 -26.08
C TRP A 102 -3.02 26.80 -24.75
N LEU A 103 -2.35 26.39 -23.68
CA LEU A 103 -2.51 27.00 -22.35
C LEU A 103 -1.87 28.39 -22.24
N ASP A 104 -0.87 28.71 -23.08
CA ASP A 104 -0.27 30.04 -23.11
C ASP A 104 -1.27 31.13 -23.52
N GLU A 105 -2.23 30.83 -24.39
CA GLU A 105 -3.31 31.76 -24.74
C GLU A 105 -4.45 31.74 -23.72
N ALA A 106 -4.73 30.58 -23.11
CA ALA A 106 -5.87 30.40 -22.22
C ALA A 106 -5.60 30.82 -20.76
N THR A 107 -4.33 30.94 -20.36
CA THR A 107 -3.94 31.16 -18.96
C THR A 107 -2.88 32.25 -18.82
N VAL A 108 -2.89 32.97 -17.70
CA VAL A 108 -1.84 33.96 -17.37
C VAL A 108 -0.61 33.33 -16.71
N LEU A 109 -0.67 32.02 -16.39
CA LEU A 109 0.41 31.29 -15.74
C LEU A 109 1.35 30.74 -16.81
N PRO A 110 2.63 31.16 -16.85
CA PRO A 110 3.56 30.72 -17.88
C PRO A 110 3.82 29.21 -17.86
N ALA A 111 4.13 28.62 -19.02
CA ALA A 111 4.62 27.25 -19.11
C ALA A 111 5.78 26.98 -18.15
N THR A 112 5.81 25.79 -17.57
CA THR A 112 6.89 25.36 -16.67
C THR A 112 8.03 24.75 -17.48
N SER A 113 9.28 24.95 -17.06
CA SER A 113 10.46 24.33 -17.72
C SER A 113 10.67 22.85 -17.36
N VAL A 114 9.62 22.14 -16.94
CA VAL A 114 9.71 20.73 -16.55
C VAL A 114 9.74 19.85 -17.79
N THR A 115 10.62 18.86 -17.80
CA THR A 115 10.63 17.85 -18.86
C THR A 115 9.43 16.92 -18.67
N PRO A 116 8.57 16.74 -19.69
CA PRO A 116 7.46 15.80 -19.60
C PRO A 116 7.97 14.36 -19.49
N LEU A 117 7.31 13.55 -18.66
CA LEU A 117 7.67 12.16 -18.42
C LEU A 117 6.50 11.24 -18.78
N ALA A 118 6.83 10.03 -19.21
CA ALA A 118 5.88 8.94 -19.34
C ALA A 118 6.29 7.84 -18.36
N TRP A 119 5.37 7.44 -17.48
CA TRP A 119 5.64 6.48 -16.41
C TRP A 119 4.84 5.18 -16.57
N SER A 120 5.44 4.08 -16.10
CA SER A 120 4.71 2.87 -15.74
C SER A 120 3.96 3.06 -14.41
N ARG A 121 3.10 2.09 -14.05
CA ARG A 121 2.40 2.12 -12.76
C ARG A 121 3.38 1.95 -11.61
N SER A 122 4.40 1.10 -11.77
CA SER A 122 5.46 0.95 -10.77
C SER A 122 6.32 2.20 -10.65
N GLU A 123 6.62 2.88 -11.75
CA GLU A 123 7.37 4.15 -11.68
C GLU A 123 6.58 5.21 -10.91
N TRP A 124 5.27 5.37 -11.18
CA TRP A 124 4.43 6.26 -10.38
C TRP A 124 4.41 5.90 -8.90
N LEU A 125 4.29 4.60 -8.57
CA LEU A 125 4.35 4.12 -7.20
C LEU A 125 5.66 4.54 -6.51
N GLU A 126 6.81 4.24 -7.12
CA GLU A 126 8.12 4.53 -6.54
C GLU A 126 8.37 6.04 -6.39
N GLN A 127 7.95 6.84 -7.36
CA GLN A 127 8.13 8.30 -7.32
C GLN A 127 7.27 8.98 -6.25
N THR A 128 6.06 8.46 -6.00
CA THR A 128 5.11 9.04 -5.03
C THR A 128 5.24 8.45 -3.63
N LEU A 129 5.84 7.27 -3.48
CA LEU A 129 5.97 6.56 -2.21
C LEU A 129 6.55 7.43 -1.07
N PRO A 130 7.59 8.25 -1.25
CA PRO A 130 8.15 9.06 -0.17
C PRO A 130 7.13 10.06 0.43
N MET A 131 6.24 10.63 -0.37
CA MET A 131 5.21 11.53 0.14
C MET A 131 4.04 10.76 0.76
N TRP A 132 3.70 9.58 0.25
CA TRP A 132 2.77 8.69 0.93
C TRP A 132 3.27 8.29 2.32
N GLN A 133 4.57 8.06 2.48
CA GLN A 133 5.19 7.84 3.78
C GLN A 133 4.93 9.01 4.72
N HIS A 134 5.29 10.21 4.29
CA HIS A 134 5.09 11.44 5.06
C HIS A 134 3.63 11.65 5.50
N TYR A 135 2.65 11.41 4.61
CA TYR A 135 1.24 11.63 4.93
C TYR A 135 0.59 10.53 5.77
N VAL A 136 1.04 9.28 5.63
CA VAL A 136 0.38 8.13 6.29
C VAL A 136 1.04 7.78 7.62
N GLU A 137 2.34 8.06 7.82
CA GLU A 137 3.05 7.81 9.08
C GLU A 137 2.29 8.37 10.31
N PRO A 138 1.82 9.63 10.31
CA PRO A 138 1.14 10.20 11.48
C PRO A 138 -0.18 9.48 11.80
N ILE A 139 -0.90 9.05 10.76
CA ILE A 139 -2.16 8.30 10.90
C ILE A 139 -1.89 6.95 11.56
N ALA A 140 -0.85 6.24 11.11
CA ALA A 140 -0.48 4.95 11.67
C ALA A 140 -0.04 5.06 13.14
N VAL A 141 0.74 6.08 13.48
CA VAL A 141 1.10 6.39 14.88
C VAL A 141 -0.16 6.65 15.71
N HIS A 142 -1.09 7.47 15.20
CA HIS A 142 -2.32 7.79 15.92
C HIS A 142 -3.20 6.55 16.13
N MET A 143 -3.38 5.69 15.11
CA MET A 143 -4.13 4.44 15.25
C MET A 143 -3.51 3.52 16.31
N GLN A 144 -2.18 3.42 16.35
CA GLN A 144 -1.48 2.66 17.38
C GLN A 144 -1.62 3.29 18.77
N GLN A 145 -1.70 4.62 18.87
CA GLN A 145 -1.98 5.31 20.13
C GLN A 145 -3.42 5.11 20.60
N VAL A 146 -4.40 4.98 19.69
CA VAL A 146 -5.80 4.71 20.06
C VAL A 146 -5.95 3.25 20.51
N VAL A 147 -5.40 2.30 19.74
CA VAL A 147 -5.43 0.86 20.09
C VAL A 147 -4.56 0.55 21.31
N GLY A 148 -3.40 1.19 21.42
CA GLY A 148 -2.47 1.13 22.56
C GLY A 148 -2.78 2.13 23.68
N GLY A 149 -3.81 2.96 23.54
CA GLY A 149 -4.34 3.80 24.62
C GLY A 149 -5.36 3.03 25.45
N ALA A 150 -5.95 1.98 24.86
CA ALA A 150 -6.79 1.01 25.53
C ALA A 150 -6.02 -0.16 26.16
N MET A 151 -4.72 -0.32 25.86
CA MET A 151 -3.84 -1.33 26.48
C MET A 151 -2.52 -0.69 26.91
N PRO A 152 -2.07 -0.85 28.17
CA PRO A 152 -0.87 -0.17 28.65
C PRO A 152 0.36 -0.63 27.86
N LYS A 153 1.29 0.30 27.56
CA LYS A 153 2.49 -0.01 26.77
C LYS A 153 3.44 -0.89 27.59
N PRO A 154 4.16 -1.86 26.98
CA PRO A 154 5.11 -2.73 27.69
C PRO A 154 6.14 -2.00 28.57
N SER A 155 6.59 -0.81 28.12
CA SER A 155 7.48 0.08 28.87
C SER A 155 6.82 0.69 30.11
N ASP A 156 5.53 0.98 30.02
CA ASP A 156 4.75 1.63 31.07
C ASP A 156 4.27 0.58 32.09
N LEU A 157 4.09 -0.68 31.68
CA LEU A 157 3.76 -1.81 32.56
C LEU A 157 4.77 -2.02 33.71
N GLY A 158 6.02 -1.60 33.55
CA GLY A 158 7.05 -1.73 34.58
C GLY A 158 6.93 -0.71 35.72
N ASP A 159 6.30 0.44 35.44
CA ASP A 159 6.17 1.57 36.38
C ASP A 159 4.71 1.77 36.87
N LEU A 160 3.76 0.99 36.34
CA LEU A 160 2.36 1.03 36.74
C LEU A 160 2.10 0.21 38.01
N ASP A 161 1.31 0.76 38.91
CA ASP A 161 0.73 0.06 40.05
C ASP A 161 -0.26 -1.01 39.59
N SER A 162 -0.35 -2.10 40.38
CA SER A 162 -1.15 -3.29 40.06
C SER A 162 -2.63 -2.98 39.78
N GLU A 163 -3.12 -1.86 40.32
CA GLU A 163 -4.48 -1.36 40.17
C GLU A 163 -4.73 -0.69 38.80
N ALA A 164 -3.78 0.10 38.29
CA ALA A 164 -3.88 0.73 36.96
C ALA A 164 -3.80 -0.30 35.82
N ILE A 165 -2.95 -1.32 35.97
CA ILE A 165 -2.88 -2.45 35.04
C ILE A 165 -4.23 -3.19 35.00
N ASN A 166 -4.85 -3.40 36.17
CA ASN A 166 -6.13 -4.09 36.27
C ASN A 166 -7.28 -3.26 35.67
N ALA A 167 -7.21 -1.93 35.77
CA ALA A 167 -8.19 -1.01 35.19
C ALA A 167 -8.10 -0.88 33.65
N ALA A 168 -6.92 -1.09 33.06
CA ALA A 168 -6.71 -1.02 31.62
C ALA A 168 -7.07 -2.32 30.87
N LEU A 169 -7.46 -3.38 31.58
CA LEU A 169 -7.90 -4.63 30.96
C LEU A 169 -9.39 -4.57 30.58
N PRO A 170 -9.79 -5.17 29.43
CA PRO A 170 -11.20 -5.28 29.06
C PRO A 170 -12.05 -5.92 30.18
N GLU A 171 -13.30 -5.47 30.38
CA GLU A 171 -14.17 -5.95 31.48
C GLU A 171 -14.31 -7.48 31.53
N GLN A 172 -14.45 -8.10 30.36
CA GLN A 172 -14.49 -9.55 30.18
C GLN A 172 -13.21 -10.28 30.64
N PHE A 173 -12.05 -9.64 30.51
CA PHE A 173 -10.77 -10.15 30.98
C PHE A 173 -10.61 -9.92 32.50
N ARG A 174 -11.10 -8.78 33.00
CA ARG A 174 -11.15 -8.44 34.43
C ARG A 174 -12.04 -9.40 35.23
N ALA A 175 -13.15 -9.83 34.64
CA ALA A 175 -14.05 -10.82 35.23
C ALA A 175 -13.41 -12.21 35.37
N MET A 176 -12.44 -12.54 34.51
CA MET A 176 -11.68 -13.80 34.57
C MET A 176 -10.57 -13.76 35.63
N PHE A 177 -10.02 -12.57 35.92
CA PHE A 177 -8.94 -12.35 36.89
C PHE A 177 -9.30 -11.28 37.92
N PRO A 178 -10.22 -11.57 38.86
CA PRO A 178 -10.72 -10.60 39.84
C PRO A 178 -9.64 -10.08 40.82
N GLY A 179 -8.50 -10.77 40.94
CA GLY A 179 -7.34 -10.34 41.73
C GLY A 179 -6.25 -9.60 40.92
N GLY A 180 -6.50 -9.33 39.63
CA GLY A 180 -5.47 -8.84 38.71
C GLY A 180 -4.64 -9.96 38.09
N VAL A 181 -3.88 -9.59 37.08
CA VAL A 181 -2.97 -10.50 36.37
C VAL A 181 -1.72 -10.70 37.25
N PRO A 182 -1.34 -11.94 37.64
CA PRO A 182 -0.11 -12.20 38.39
C PRO A 182 1.12 -11.63 37.66
N ALA A 183 2.13 -11.19 38.40
CA ALA A 183 3.34 -10.59 37.82
C ALA A 183 4.08 -11.54 36.88
N GLU A 184 4.07 -12.84 37.17
CA GLU A 184 4.61 -13.89 36.31
C GLU A 184 3.84 -14.04 35.00
N MET A 185 2.55 -13.72 34.98
CA MET A 185 1.72 -13.75 33.77
C MET A 185 1.88 -12.47 32.94
N MET A 186 2.11 -11.33 33.59
CA MET A 186 2.43 -10.05 32.93
C MET A 186 3.73 -10.11 32.12
N SER A 187 4.78 -10.73 32.67
CA SER A 187 6.06 -10.90 31.96
C SER A 187 5.93 -11.86 30.76
N MET A 188 5.01 -12.82 30.81
CA MET A 188 4.65 -13.66 29.66
C MET A 188 3.76 -12.96 28.63
N LEU A 189 2.94 -11.99 29.06
CA LEU A 189 2.06 -11.20 28.19
C LEU A 189 2.83 -10.13 27.40
N GLN A 190 3.94 -9.60 27.92
CA GLN A 190 4.75 -8.58 27.25
C GLN A 190 5.22 -9.00 25.84
N PRO A 191 5.85 -10.18 25.64
CA PRO A 191 6.20 -10.67 24.30
C PRO A 191 4.98 -10.86 23.39
N MET A 192 3.85 -11.32 23.94
CA MET A 192 2.62 -11.55 23.18
C MET A 192 2.01 -10.23 22.68
N LEU A 193 2.06 -9.19 23.50
CA LEU A 193 1.57 -7.85 23.13
C LEU A 193 2.44 -7.22 22.04
N GLY A 194 3.76 -7.37 22.12
CA GLY A 194 4.68 -6.93 21.05
C GLY A 194 4.41 -7.66 19.73
N MET A 195 4.16 -8.97 19.78
CA MET A 195 3.78 -9.75 18.60
C MET A 195 2.43 -9.30 18.03
N ALA A 196 1.44 -9.00 18.86
CA ALA A 196 0.15 -8.49 18.41
C ALA A 196 0.28 -7.11 17.71
N GLN A 197 1.12 -6.22 18.23
CA GLN A 197 1.43 -4.94 17.59
C GLN A 197 2.12 -5.12 16.23
N GLN A 198 3.09 -6.03 16.13
CA GLN A 198 3.74 -6.37 14.86
C GLN A 198 2.77 -6.95 13.83
N LEU A 199 1.87 -7.84 14.25
CA LEU A 199 0.81 -8.37 13.39
C LEU A 199 -0.15 -7.26 12.92
N GLY A 200 -0.49 -6.30 13.80
CA GLY A 200 -1.29 -5.13 13.45
C GLY A 200 -0.60 -4.24 12.42
N ALA A 201 0.69 -3.93 12.62
CA ALA A 201 1.48 -3.15 11.67
C ALA A 201 1.59 -3.84 10.30
N ALA A 202 1.77 -5.17 10.28
CA ALA A 202 1.81 -5.95 9.05
C ALA A 202 0.46 -5.94 8.31
N ALA A 203 -0.66 -6.08 9.04
CA ALA A 203 -2.00 -6.03 8.45
C ALA A 203 -2.29 -4.64 7.82
N PHE A 204 -1.94 -3.57 8.52
CA PHE A 204 -2.05 -2.20 7.98
C PHE A 204 -1.18 -2.01 6.74
N SER A 205 0.07 -2.47 6.79
CA SER A 205 1.01 -2.40 5.66
C SER A 205 0.48 -3.14 4.43
N MET A 206 -0.16 -4.30 4.63
CA MET A 206 -0.80 -5.05 3.56
C MET A 206 -1.94 -4.28 2.89
N GLN A 207 -2.84 -3.71 3.70
CA GLN A 207 -3.97 -2.92 3.18
C GLN A 207 -3.48 -1.67 2.43
N LEU A 208 -2.46 -1.00 2.98
CA LEU A 208 -1.87 0.17 2.33
C LEU A 208 -1.19 -0.20 1.00
N GLY A 209 -0.43 -1.29 0.95
CA GLY A 209 0.18 -1.77 -0.29
C GLY A 209 -0.85 -2.08 -1.38
N GLN A 210 -1.96 -2.73 -1.01
CA GLN A 210 -3.06 -3.00 -1.93
C GLN A 210 -3.75 -1.73 -2.42
N ALA A 211 -3.97 -0.77 -1.52
CA ALA A 211 -4.57 0.52 -1.87
C ALA A 211 -3.68 1.33 -2.83
N LEU A 212 -2.38 1.39 -2.58
CA LEU A 212 -1.44 2.08 -3.47
C LEU A 212 -1.34 1.41 -4.84
N ALA A 213 -1.36 0.08 -4.92
CA ALA A 213 -1.43 -0.63 -6.19
C ALA A 213 -2.73 -0.37 -6.94
N ALA A 214 -3.87 -0.30 -6.24
CA ALA A 214 -5.14 0.07 -6.85
C ALA A 214 -5.10 1.50 -7.41
N LEU A 215 -4.60 2.47 -6.64
CA LEU A 215 -4.43 3.86 -7.10
C LEU A 215 -3.52 3.94 -8.34
N ALA A 216 -2.39 3.24 -8.32
CA ALA A 216 -1.46 3.21 -9.46
C ALA A 216 -2.09 2.64 -10.76
N LYS A 217 -3.15 1.83 -10.65
CA LYS A 217 -3.90 1.32 -11.82
C LYS A 217 -4.92 2.33 -12.36
N GLU A 218 -5.38 3.27 -11.54
CA GLU A 218 -6.44 4.23 -11.88
C GLU A 218 -5.88 5.59 -12.32
N VAL A 219 -4.76 6.04 -11.75
CA VAL A 219 -4.17 7.34 -12.07
C VAL A 219 -3.62 7.39 -13.50
N VAL A 220 -3.92 8.45 -14.23
CA VAL A 220 -3.41 8.73 -15.58
C VAL A 220 -2.28 9.75 -15.60
N GLY A 221 -2.04 10.48 -14.50
CA GLY A 221 -0.97 11.46 -14.37
C GLY A 221 -0.48 11.70 -12.93
N ALA A 222 0.59 12.50 -12.82
CA ALA A 222 1.20 12.83 -11.54
C ALA A 222 0.29 13.65 -10.61
N GLY A 223 -0.56 14.51 -11.17
CA GLY A 223 -1.44 15.42 -10.43
C GLY A 223 -2.81 14.85 -10.05
N ASP A 224 -3.15 13.61 -10.42
CA ASP A 224 -4.54 13.12 -10.37
C ASP A 224 -5.13 12.99 -8.97
N ILE A 225 -4.31 12.65 -7.97
CA ILE A 225 -4.78 12.49 -6.58
C ILE A 225 -5.20 13.84 -5.99
N GLY A 226 -4.73 14.97 -6.56
CA GLY A 226 -5.07 16.30 -6.08
C GLY A 226 -4.37 16.71 -4.78
N ILE A 227 -3.44 15.90 -4.25
CA ILE A 227 -2.49 16.28 -3.20
C ILE A 227 -1.06 16.27 -3.75
N PRO A 228 -0.15 17.12 -3.26
CA PRO A 228 1.23 17.15 -3.75
C PRO A 228 2.00 15.89 -3.31
N LEU A 229 2.12 14.92 -4.22
CA LEU A 229 2.83 13.65 -3.98
C LEU A 229 4.28 13.66 -4.45
N LEU A 230 4.74 14.76 -5.05
CA LEU A 230 6.09 14.91 -5.57
C LEU A 230 6.79 16.13 -4.93
N PRO A 231 8.13 16.10 -4.80
CA PRO A 231 8.89 17.17 -4.17
C PRO A 231 9.00 18.43 -5.04
N ALA A 232 8.87 18.27 -6.36
CA ALA A 232 8.96 19.34 -7.35
C ALA A 232 7.86 19.18 -8.41
N ALA A 233 7.57 20.27 -9.13
CA ALA A 233 6.70 20.23 -10.30
C ALA A 233 7.19 19.17 -11.29
N THR A 234 6.31 18.24 -11.65
CA THR A 234 6.60 17.10 -12.50
C THR A 234 5.38 16.84 -13.37
N CYS A 235 5.52 17.04 -14.68
CA CYS A 235 4.47 16.70 -15.63
C CYS A 235 4.73 15.25 -16.08
N ALA A 236 3.92 14.32 -15.58
CA ALA A 236 4.01 12.92 -16.00
C ALA A 236 2.63 12.35 -16.32
N LEU A 237 2.55 11.55 -17.37
CA LEU A 237 1.37 10.75 -17.71
C LEU A 237 1.72 9.25 -17.67
N LEU A 238 0.74 8.40 -17.42
CA LEU A 238 0.88 6.94 -17.46
C LEU A 238 0.25 6.43 -18.77
N PRO A 239 1.01 6.20 -19.86
CA PRO A 239 0.44 5.94 -21.18
C PRO A 239 -0.50 4.75 -21.21
N ARG A 240 -0.20 3.70 -20.43
CA ARG A 240 -1.05 2.52 -20.32
C ARG A 240 -2.43 2.86 -19.75
N ASN A 241 -2.48 3.64 -18.68
CA ASN A 241 -3.74 4.03 -18.03
C ASN A 241 -4.50 5.05 -18.89
N VAL A 242 -3.79 5.93 -19.59
CA VAL A 242 -4.38 6.86 -20.58
C VAL A 242 -5.07 6.09 -21.72
N GLU A 243 -4.42 5.05 -22.24
CA GLU A 243 -4.99 4.17 -23.27
C GLU A 243 -6.24 3.45 -22.74
N GLU A 244 -6.15 2.82 -21.57
CA GLU A 244 -7.27 2.11 -20.93
C GLU A 244 -8.46 3.04 -20.61
N LEU A 245 -8.22 4.28 -20.16
CA LEU A 245 -9.27 5.27 -19.93
C LEU A 245 -10.03 5.62 -21.23
N GLY A 246 -9.34 5.64 -22.36
CA GLY A 246 -9.91 5.93 -23.67
C GLY A 246 -10.67 4.76 -24.30
N GLU A 247 -10.62 3.56 -23.72
CA GLU A 247 -11.31 2.41 -24.28
C GLU A 247 -12.83 2.56 -24.18
N GLY A 248 -13.53 2.29 -25.29
CA GLY A 248 -15.00 2.26 -25.32
C GLY A 248 -15.71 3.61 -25.29
N ILE A 249 -15.01 4.74 -25.14
CA ILE A 249 -15.63 6.09 -25.14
C ILE A 249 -15.79 6.71 -26.54
N GLY A 250 -15.21 6.10 -27.58
CA GLY A 250 -15.36 6.52 -28.98
C GLY A 250 -14.57 7.78 -29.36
N VAL A 251 -13.51 8.10 -28.61
CA VAL A 251 -12.59 9.23 -28.86
C VAL A 251 -11.23 8.67 -29.22
N ASP A 252 -10.50 9.34 -30.13
CA ASP A 252 -9.15 8.94 -30.50
C ASP A 252 -8.18 9.04 -29.31
N SER A 253 -7.28 8.06 -29.19
CA SER A 253 -6.35 7.98 -28.05
C SER A 253 -5.39 9.17 -27.97
N SER A 254 -5.11 9.82 -29.10
CA SER A 254 -4.35 11.08 -29.15
C SER A 254 -5.09 12.23 -28.47
N ASP A 255 -6.40 12.30 -28.64
CA ASP A 255 -7.23 13.40 -28.11
C ASP A 255 -7.45 13.21 -26.60
N VAL A 256 -7.66 11.97 -26.15
CA VAL A 256 -7.69 11.65 -24.71
C VAL A 256 -6.37 12.04 -24.06
N ARG A 257 -5.24 11.67 -24.67
CA ARG A 257 -3.91 12.02 -24.16
C ARG A 257 -3.69 13.53 -24.13
N LEU A 258 -4.08 14.24 -25.18
CA LEU A 258 -3.95 15.70 -25.25
C LEU A 258 -4.80 16.40 -24.18
N TYR A 259 -6.03 15.95 -23.98
CA TYR A 259 -6.89 16.45 -22.91
C TYR A 259 -6.24 16.25 -21.52
N LEU A 260 -5.68 15.08 -21.26
CA LEU A 260 -5.00 14.81 -19.99
C LEU A 260 -3.70 15.60 -19.85
N ALA A 261 -2.94 15.76 -20.93
CA ALA A 261 -1.76 16.62 -20.96
C ALA A 261 -2.12 18.08 -20.63
N LEU A 262 -3.23 18.61 -21.16
CA LEU A 262 -3.74 19.95 -20.80
C LEU A 262 -4.03 20.06 -19.31
N ARG A 263 -4.71 19.07 -18.72
CA ARG A 263 -5.01 19.08 -17.28
C ARG A 263 -3.75 19.03 -16.43
N GLU A 264 -2.81 18.15 -16.78
CA GLU A 264 -1.54 18.00 -16.06
C GLU A 264 -0.69 19.26 -16.19
N SER A 265 -0.51 19.81 -17.40
CA SER A 265 0.23 21.06 -17.62
C SER A 265 -0.39 22.24 -16.87
N ALA A 266 -1.72 22.38 -16.89
CA ALA A 266 -2.40 23.43 -16.13
C ALA A 266 -2.16 23.30 -14.61
N HIS A 267 -2.21 22.06 -14.09
CA HIS A 267 -1.88 21.76 -12.70
C HIS A 267 -0.43 22.13 -12.36
N GLN A 268 0.53 21.76 -13.21
CA GLN A 268 1.94 22.09 -12.99
C GLN A 268 2.19 23.60 -13.01
N ARG A 269 1.56 24.34 -13.93
CA ARG A 269 1.62 25.81 -13.96
C ARG A 269 1.10 26.41 -12.65
N LEU A 270 -0.03 25.92 -12.14
CA LEU A 270 -0.59 26.38 -10.86
C LEU A 270 0.42 26.20 -9.72
N PHE A 271 0.95 24.99 -9.53
CA PHE A 271 1.86 24.71 -8.42
C PHE A 271 3.24 25.37 -8.56
N ALA A 272 3.71 25.58 -9.79
CA ALA A 272 4.97 26.29 -10.03
C ALA A 272 4.89 27.79 -9.72
N HIS A 273 3.75 28.42 -10.01
CA HIS A 273 3.59 29.87 -9.89
C HIS A 273 2.82 30.32 -8.63
N VAL A 274 2.25 29.39 -7.88
CA VAL A 274 1.55 29.64 -6.61
C VAL A 274 2.23 28.88 -5.45
N PRO A 275 3.42 29.33 -5.01
CA PRO A 275 4.28 28.54 -4.09
C PRO A 275 3.66 28.32 -2.70
N TRP A 276 2.76 29.19 -2.26
CA TRP A 276 2.07 29.04 -0.97
C TRP A 276 1.04 27.90 -0.99
N LEU A 277 0.54 27.50 -2.16
CA LEU A 277 -0.52 26.50 -2.28
C LEU A 277 -0.06 25.15 -1.74
N ARG A 278 1.14 24.71 -2.14
CA ARG A 278 1.72 23.44 -1.67
C ARG A 278 1.85 23.41 -0.15
N ALA A 279 2.46 24.45 0.42
CA ALA A 279 2.64 24.55 1.87
C ALA A 279 1.30 24.59 2.61
N ARG A 280 0.31 25.31 2.08
CA ARG A 280 -1.05 25.38 2.65
C ARG A 280 -1.76 24.03 2.60
N MET A 281 -1.62 23.29 1.50
CA MET A 281 -2.23 21.96 1.34
C MET A 281 -1.59 20.94 2.28
N ILE A 282 -0.26 20.92 2.37
CA ILE A 282 0.46 20.04 3.29
C ILE A 282 0.03 20.34 4.73
N GLY A 283 0.03 21.62 5.13
CA GLY A 283 -0.41 22.01 6.47
C GLY A 283 -1.85 21.61 6.78
N ALA A 284 -2.75 21.66 5.79
CA ALA A 284 -4.14 21.24 5.98
C ALA A 284 -4.33 19.71 6.10
N ILE A 285 -3.35 18.91 5.66
CA ILE A 285 -3.34 17.45 5.84
C ILE A 285 -2.74 17.07 7.21
N GLU A 286 -1.79 17.89 7.69
CA GLU A 286 -1.10 17.68 8.97
C GLU A 286 -1.89 18.17 10.20
N GLU A 287 -2.85 19.08 10.00
CA GLU A 287 -3.80 19.58 11.03
C GLU A 287 -4.94 18.59 11.32
#